data_AF-A0A937AF15-F1
#
_entry.id   AF-A0A937AF15-F1
#
_cell.length_a   1.000
_cell.length_b   1.000
_cell.length_c   1.000
_cell.angle_alpha   90.00
_cell.angle_beta   90.00
_cell.angle_gamma   90.00
#
_symmetry.space_group_name_H-M   'P 1'
#
loop_
_entity.id
_entity.type
_entity.pdbx_description
1 polymer ?
#
loop_
_entity_poly.entity_id
_entity_poly.type
_entity_poly.pdbx_seq_one_letter_code
_entity_poly.pdbx_strand_id
1 'polypeptide(L)'
;MKQILLTLIIVVFISQLKAQVAVSYMPFQSVFSISSNRENNIWLDVRAETNSFIANTNLGTNLAYNFKKTDKANFYGGLGVNYNPFNGYQNTGIINGYNIKIGSQIKAFEKLPKAFIQFEISPYINRYFDSARIRTYLGLGYNF
;
A
#
# COMPACT_ATOMS: atom_id res chain seq x y z
N MET A 1 -1.64 27.47 -22.87
CA MET A 1 -0.78 26.62 -23.71
C MET A 1 0.12 25.65 -22.91
N LYS A 2 0.94 26.12 -21.97
CA LYS A 2 1.82 25.24 -21.15
C LYS A 2 1.08 24.16 -20.35
N GLN A 3 -0.08 24.49 -19.78
CA GLN A 3 -0.90 23.52 -19.02
C GLN A 3 -1.50 22.43 -19.91
N ILE A 4 -1.94 22.77 -21.13
CA ILE A 4 -2.48 21.80 -22.09
C ILE A 4 -1.38 20.84 -22.53
N LEU A 5 -0.17 21.34 -22.80
CA LEU A 5 0.99 20.52 -23.15
C LEU A 5 1.38 19.57 -22.01
N LEU A 6 1.38 20.05 -20.75
CA LEU A 6 1.64 19.22 -19.58
C LEU A 6 0.58 18.12 -19.42
N THR A 7 -0.70 18.45 -19.58
CA THR A 7 -1.80 17.48 -19.53
C THR A 7 -1.69 16.44 -20.65
N LEU A 8 -1.32 16.86 -21.87
CA LEU A 8 -1.14 15.95 -23.00
C LEU A 8 0.02 14.99 -22.77
N ILE A 9 1.13 15.50 -22.24
CA ILE A 9 2.30 14.69 -21.85
C ILE A 9 1.88 13.67 -20.78
N ILE A 10 1.17 14.09 -19.74
CA ILE A 10 0.69 13.21 -18.67
C ILE A 10 -0.22 12.10 -19.24
N VAL A 11 -1.16 12.44 -20.14
CA VAL A 11 -2.08 11.46 -20.75
C VAL A 11 -1.33 10.45 -21.64
N VAL A 12 -0.34 10.89 -22.40
CA VAL A 12 0.50 10.01 -23.24
C VAL A 12 1.40 9.10 -22.39
N PHE A 13 1.94 9.60 -21.28
CA PHE A 13 2.69 8.76 -20.34
C PHE A 13 1.79 7.77 -19.60
N ILE A 14 0.54 8.14 -19.28
CA ILE A 14 -0.45 7.26 -18.66
C ILE A 14 -0.88 6.14 -19.62
N SER A 15 -1.04 6.42 -20.91
CA SER A 15 -1.49 5.42 -21.89
C SER A 15 -0.45 4.35 -22.23
N GLN A 16 0.83 4.60 -21.96
CA GLN A 16 1.91 3.62 -22.11
C GLN A 16 2.15 2.76 -20.86
N LEU A 17 1.53 3.11 -19.72
CA LEU A 17 1.60 2.28 -18.54
C LEU A 17 0.74 1.03 -18.77
N LYS A 18 1.39 -0.07 -19.19
CA LYS A 18 0.91 -1.42 -18.89
C LYS A 18 1.01 -1.60 -17.37
N ALA A 19 0.08 -0.97 -16.64
CA ALA A 19 0.08 -0.93 -15.20
C ALA A 19 -0.15 -2.36 -14.69
N GLN A 20 0.95 -3.04 -14.38
CA GLN A 20 0.91 -4.25 -13.57
C GLN A 20 0.51 -3.81 -12.16
N VAL A 21 -0.58 -4.36 -11.67
CA VAL A 21 -1.13 -4.09 -10.35
C VAL A 21 -0.96 -5.33 -9.49
N ALA A 22 -0.69 -5.15 -8.22
CA ALA A 22 -0.72 -6.24 -7.26
C ALA A 22 -1.88 -6.05 -6.30
N VAL A 23 -2.60 -7.12 -6.04
CA VAL A 23 -3.63 -7.16 -5.00
C VAL A 23 -3.13 -8.02 -3.84
N SER A 24 -3.48 -7.64 -2.61
CA SER A 24 -3.20 -8.47 -1.45
C SER A 24 -4.28 -8.34 -0.38
N TYR A 25 -4.48 -9.41 0.36
CA TYR A 25 -5.40 -9.46 1.49
C TYR A 25 -4.67 -9.96 2.75
N MET A 26 -4.85 -9.24 3.85
CA MET A 26 -4.29 -9.52 5.17
C MET A 26 -5.44 -9.90 6.11
N PRO A 27 -5.78 -11.21 6.21
CA PRO A 27 -7.04 -11.64 6.81
C PRO A 27 -7.16 -11.33 8.30
N PHE A 28 -6.07 -11.42 9.06
CA PHE A 28 -6.09 -11.21 10.52
C PHE A 28 -6.45 -9.78 10.92
N GLN A 29 -6.23 -8.81 10.04
CA GLN A 29 -6.58 -7.41 10.25
C GLN A 29 -7.73 -6.97 9.34
N SER A 30 -8.25 -7.87 8.49
CA SER A 30 -9.24 -7.53 7.45
C SER A 30 -8.82 -6.31 6.63
N VAL A 31 -7.59 -6.34 6.09
CA VAL A 31 -7.06 -5.26 5.25
C VAL A 31 -6.93 -5.76 3.82
N PHE A 32 -7.57 -5.06 2.90
CA PHE A 32 -7.37 -5.24 1.46
C PHE A 32 -6.41 -4.18 0.94
N SER A 33 -5.63 -4.54 -0.07
CA SER A 33 -4.56 -3.71 -0.60
C SER A 33 -4.48 -3.84 -2.12
N ILE A 34 -4.37 -2.68 -2.78
CA ILE A 34 -4.07 -2.53 -4.20
C ILE A 34 -2.77 -1.74 -4.30
N SER A 35 -1.85 -2.23 -5.10
CA SER A 35 -0.55 -1.59 -5.30
C SER A 35 -0.17 -1.58 -6.77
N SER A 36 0.72 -0.68 -7.14
CA SER A 36 1.46 -0.81 -8.40
C SER A 36 2.34 -2.06 -8.36
N ASN A 37 2.97 -2.39 -9.48
CA ASN A 37 3.86 -3.54 -9.61
C ASN A 37 4.88 -3.61 -8.46
N ARG A 38 4.76 -4.64 -7.61
CA ARG A 38 5.63 -4.82 -6.44
C ARG A 38 6.99 -5.43 -6.78
N GLU A 39 7.25 -5.81 -8.03
CA GLU A 39 8.58 -6.20 -8.52
C GLU A 39 9.47 -5.00 -8.86
N ASN A 40 8.87 -3.82 -9.05
CA ASN A 40 9.60 -2.57 -9.26
C ASN A 40 10.38 -2.19 -8.00
N ASN A 41 11.45 -1.39 -8.17
CA ASN A 41 12.23 -0.93 -7.03
C ASN A 41 11.39 -0.06 -6.10
N ILE A 42 10.55 0.82 -6.65
CA ILE A 42 9.63 1.68 -5.91
C ILE A 42 8.21 1.33 -6.34
N TRP A 43 7.29 1.24 -5.37
CA TRP A 43 5.89 0.97 -5.61
C TRP A 43 4.98 1.73 -4.64
N LEU A 44 3.79 2.06 -5.13
CA LEU A 44 2.72 2.69 -4.37
C LEU A 44 1.71 1.63 -3.95
N ASP A 45 1.15 1.78 -2.75
CA ASP A 45 0.21 0.84 -2.16
C ASP A 45 -0.89 1.55 -1.38
N VAL A 46 -2.13 1.31 -1.81
CA VAL A 46 -3.35 1.78 -1.17
C VAL A 46 -4.00 0.63 -0.44
N ARG A 47 -4.36 0.84 0.82
CA ARG A 47 -4.97 -0.12 1.72
C ARG A 47 -6.32 0.38 2.21
N ALA A 48 -7.24 -0.54 2.43
CA ALA A 48 -8.53 -0.28 3.04
C ALA A 48 -8.84 -1.36 4.08
N GLU A 49 -9.33 -0.95 5.23
CA GLU A 49 -9.97 -1.85 6.18
C GLU A 49 -11.33 -2.30 5.61
N THR A 50 -11.58 -3.61 5.58
CA THR A 50 -12.79 -4.22 5.02
C THR A 50 -13.74 -4.75 6.07
N ASN A 51 -13.44 -4.52 7.36
CA ASN A 51 -14.30 -4.84 8.50
C ASN A 51 -14.62 -3.56 9.27
N SER A 52 -15.22 -2.60 8.57
CA SER A 52 -15.62 -1.31 9.14
C SER A 52 -16.90 -0.83 8.47
N PHE A 53 -17.68 -0.02 9.20
CA PHE A 53 -18.71 0.81 8.57
C PHE A 53 -18.06 1.73 7.55
N ILE A 54 -18.74 2.00 6.42
CA ILE A 54 -18.23 2.86 5.35
C ILE A 54 -17.80 4.23 5.91
N ALA A 55 -18.58 4.82 6.82
CA ALA A 55 -18.28 6.09 7.47
C ALA A 55 -17.02 6.08 8.36
N ASN A 56 -16.54 4.88 8.74
CA ASN A 56 -15.38 4.69 9.59
C ASN A 56 -14.25 3.93 8.86
N THR A 57 -14.31 3.86 7.52
CA THR A 57 -13.30 3.15 6.73
C THR A 57 -11.97 3.88 6.78
N ASN A 58 -10.97 3.23 7.40
CA ASN A 58 -9.61 3.70 7.34
C ASN A 58 -8.95 3.27 6.03
N LEU A 59 -8.35 4.25 5.37
CA LEU A 59 -7.51 4.09 4.20
C LEU A 59 -6.06 4.33 4.57
N GLY A 60 -5.15 3.71 3.83
CA GLY A 60 -3.72 3.92 3.97
C GLY A 60 -3.02 4.00 2.63
N THR A 61 -2.31 5.08 2.35
CA THR A 61 -1.44 5.18 1.17
C THR A 61 0.00 5.06 1.60
N ASN A 62 0.77 4.25 0.90
CA ASN A 62 2.15 3.91 1.25
C ASN A 62 3.06 3.97 0.03
N LEU A 63 4.25 4.55 0.22
CA LEU A 63 5.34 4.47 -0.73
C LEU A 63 6.38 3.48 -0.17
N ALA A 64 6.75 2.49 -0.97
CA ALA A 64 7.69 1.46 -0.54
C ALA A 64 8.81 1.26 -1.56
N TYR A 65 9.95 0.79 -1.05
CA TYR A 65 11.16 0.51 -1.79
C TYR A 65 11.66 -0.90 -1.48
N ASN A 66 11.88 -1.70 -2.52
CA ASN A 66 12.51 -3.01 -2.42
C ASN A 66 14.03 -2.85 -2.29
N PHE A 67 14.55 -2.92 -1.07
CA PHE A 67 15.99 -2.80 -0.80
C PHE A 67 16.77 -4.10 -1.09
N LYS A 68 16.08 -5.23 -1.19
CA LYS A 68 16.69 -6.51 -1.61
C LYS A 68 15.68 -7.33 -2.39
N LYS A 69 16.04 -7.75 -3.60
CA LYS A 69 15.24 -8.63 -4.45
C LYS A 69 16.01 -9.90 -4.75
N THR A 70 15.30 -11.03 -4.74
CA THR A 70 15.83 -12.35 -5.05
C THR A 70 14.75 -13.12 -5.83
N ASP A 71 15.12 -14.28 -6.38
CA ASP A 71 14.16 -15.12 -7.10
C ASP A 71 13.04 -15.66 -6.18
N LYS A 72 13.31 -15.77 -4.88
CA LYS A 72 12.37 -16.32 -3.89
C LYS A 72 11.64 -15.26 -3.05
N ALA A 73 12.20 -14.06 -2.93
CA ALA A 73 11.62 -13.03 -2.08
C ALA A 73 12.10 -11.61 -2.42
N ASN A 74 11.19 -10.64 -2.20
CA ASN A 74 11.48 -9.21 -2.20
C ASN A 74 11.35 -8.68 -0.76
N PHE A 75 12.40 -8.04 -0.24
CA PHE A 75 12.40 -7.35 1.05
C PHE A 75 12.28 -5.85 0.81
N TYR A 76 11.40 -5.21 1.57
CA TYR A 76 11.03 -3.82 1.36
C TYR A 76 10.90 -3.02 2.64
N GLY A 77 11.17 -1.73 2.50
CA GLY A 77 10.93 -0.70 3.50
C GLY A 77 10.02 0.38 2.93
N GLY A 78 9.29 1.11 3.75
CA GLY A 78 8.40 2.16 3.25
C GLY A 78 7.82 3.06 4.32
N LEU A 79 7.15 4.11 3.84
CA LEU A 79 6.45 5.10 4.65
C LEU A 79 5.01 5.19 4.18
N GLY A 80 4.10 5.49 5.11
CA GLY A 80 2.68 5.58 4.82
C GLY A 80 1.94 6.61 5.65
N VAL A 81 0.78 7.01 5.13
CA VAL A 81 -0.18 7.89 5.76
C VAL A 81 -1.50 7.13 5.85
N ASN A 82 -2.09 7.11 7.05
CA ASN A 82 -3.39 6.52 7.31
C ASN A 82 -4.39 7.66 7.49
N TYR A 83 -5.54 7.56 6.85
CA TYR A 83 -6.55 8.61 6.82
C TYR A 83 -7.95 8.02 6.71
N ASN A 84 -8.93 8.76 7.20
CA ASN A 84 -10.35 8.48 6.98
C ASN A 84 -10.96 9.70 6.27
N PRO A 85 -11.33 9.61 4.99
CA PRO A 85 -11.92 10.73 4.25
C PRO A 85 -13.28 11.17 4.83
N PHE A 86 -14.01 10.27 5.51
CA PHE A 86 -15.31 10.55 6.07
C PHE A 86 -15.26 11.35 7.38
N ASN A 87 -14.11 11.40 8.05
CA ASN A 87 -13.88 12.25 9.22
C ASN A 87 -14.17 13.74 8.91
N GLY A 88 -13.94 14.17 7.66
CA GLY A 88 -14.23 15.53 7.22
C GLY A 88 -15.70 15.91 7.36
N TYR A 89 -16.63 14.97 7.20
CA TYR A 89 -18.07 15.20 7.42
C TYR A 89 -18.43 15.30 8.91
N GLN A 90 -17.53 14.89 9.80
CA GLN A 90 -17.71 14.88 11.26
C GLN A 90 -16.92 16.00 11.94
N ASN A 91 -16.40 16.98 11.20
CA ASN A 91 -15.52 18.05 11.70
C ASN A 91 -14.27 17.54 12.45
N THR A 92 -13.79 16.34 12.10
CA THR A 92 -12.55 15.77 12.63
C THR A 92 -11.47 15.72 11.54
N GLY A 93 -10.22 15.56 11.94
CA GLY A 93 -9.11 15.52 10.98
C GLY A 93 -9.14 14.29 10.08
N ILE A 94 -8.88 14.50 8.79
CA ILE A 94 -8.83 13.44 7.79
C ILE A 94 -7.64 12.49 8.04
N ILE A 95 -6.48 13.01 8.43
CA ILE A 95 -5.28 12.21 8.70
C ILE A 95 -5.38 11.61 10.09
N ASN A 96 -5.30 10.28 10.18
CA ASN A 96 -5.28 9.55 11.44
C ASN A 96 -3.86 9.45 12.00
N GLY A 97 -2.87 9.23 11.12
CA GLY A 97 -1.47 9.09 11.52
C GLY A 97 -0.58 8.55 10.42
N TYR A 98 0.64 8.18 10.80
CA TYR A 98 1.72 7.80 9.91
C TYR A 98 2.23 6.40 10.26
N ASN A 99 2.77 5.70 9.27
CA ASN A 99 3.37 4.39 9.50
C ASN A 99 4.68 4.20 8.75
N ILE A 100 5.51 3.34 9.31
CA ILE A 100 6.66 2.75 8.62
C ILE A 100 6.24 1.34 8.19
N LYS A 101 6.86 0.79 7.14
CA LYS A 101 6.68 -0.58 6.69
C LYS A 101 8.05 -1.22 6.58
N ILE A 102 8.21 -2.41 7.14
CA ILE A 102 9.37 -3.27 6.89
C ILE A 102 8.82 -4.67 6.71
N GLY A 103 9.06 -5.28 5.56
CA GLY A 103 8.45 -6.57 5.24
C GLY A 103 9.12 -7.34 4.12
N SER A 104 8.53 -8.48 3.83
CA SER A 104 8.93 -9.39 2.76
C SER A 104 7.72 -9.86 1.96
N GLN A 105 7.91 -10.03 0.66
CA GLN A 105 7.01 -10.74 -0.25
C GLN A 105 7.73 -12.01 -0.68
N ILE A 106 7.21 -13.16 -0.26
CA ILE A 106 7.79 -14.48 -0.50
C ILE A 106 7.04 -15.14 -1.66
N LYS A 107 7.75 -15.45 -2.74
CA LYS A 107 7.23 -16.13 -3.94
C LYS A 107 7.21 -17.64 -3.67
N ALA A 108 6.24 -18.07 -2.85
CA ALA A 108 6.23 -19.41 -2.25
C ALA A 108 5.88 -20.54 -3.24
N PHE A 109 5.37 -20.22 -4.43
CA PHE A 109 4.80 -21.19 -5.35
C PHE A 109 5.52 -21.17 -6.71
N GLU A 110 6.34 -22.18 -7.01
CA GLU A 110 7.09 -22.26 -8.28
C GLU A 110 6.17 -22.23 -9.51
N LYS A 111 4.99 -22.87 -9.41
CA LYS A 111 3.98 -22.90 -10.48
C LYS A 111 3.14 -21.62 -10.57
N LEU A 112 3.19 -20.77 -9.55
CA LEU A 112 2.46 -19.50 -9.48
C LEU A 112 3.42 -18.37 -9.08
N PRO A 113 4.40 -18.02 -9.93
CA PRO A 113 5.47 -17.08 -9.59
C PRO A 113 4.97 -15.65 -9.32
N LYS A 114 3.73 -15.36 -9.73
CA LYS A 114 3.02 -14.10 -9.47
C LYS A 114 2.34 -14.05 -8.11
N ALA A 115 2.08 -15.19 -7.48
CA ALA A 115 1.49 -15.28 -6.16
C ALA A 115 2.58 -15.14 -5.09
N PHE A 116 2.27 -14.41 -4.01
CA PHE A 116 3.20 -14.21 -2.92
C PHE A 116 2.51 -14.26 -1.56
N ILE A 117 3.28 -14.66 -0.55
CA ILE A 117 2.94 -14.50 0.86
C ILE A 117 3.63 -13.23 1.33
N GLN A 118 2.90 -12.32 1.96
CA GLN A 118 3.50 -11.12 2.57
C GLN A 118 3.56 -11.23 4.08
N PHE A 119 4.69 -10.81 4.64
CA PHE A 119 4.84 -10.55 6.07
C PHE A 119 5.37 -9.13 6.26
N GLU A 120 4.78 -8.35 7.15
CA GLU A 120 5.14 -6.95 7.36
C GLU A 120 5.01 -6.56 8.83
N ILE A 121 5.99 -5.81 9.32
CA ILE A 121 5.89 -5.06 10.56
C ILE A 121 5.68 -3.60 10.18
N SER A 122 4.63 -2.98 10.73
CA SER A 122 4.26 -1.60 10.44
C SER A 122 3.98 -0.81 11.71
N PRO A 123 5.04 -0.25 12.34
CA PRO A 123 4.87 0.72 13.42
C PRO A 123 4.01 1.89 12.94
N TYR A 124 3.03 2.26 13.75
CA TYR A 124 2.09 3.35 13.51
C TYR A 124 2.19 4.36 14.64
N ILE A 125 2.17 5.64 14.30
CA ILE A 125 2.06 6.75 15.22
C ILE A 125 0.87 7.61 14.83
N ASN A 126 0.06 8.03 15.80
CA ASN A 126 -1.06 8.89 15.51
C ASN A 126 -0.60 10.29 15.08
N ARG A 127 -1.51 11.08 14.50
CA ARG A 127 -1.21 12.42 13.99
C ARG A 127 -0.65 13.41 15.02
N TYR A 128 -0.89 13.17 16.32
CA TYR A 128 -0.46 14.02 17.41
C TYR A 128 0.87 13.60 18.03
N PHE A 129 1.43 12.47 17.58
CA PHE A 129 2.70 11.90 18.06
C PHE A 129 2.72 11.59 19.56
N ASP A 130 1.55 11.41 20.19
CA ASP A 130 1.40 11.09 21.60
C ASP A 130 1.02 9.61 21.84
N SER A 131 0.67 8.86 20.78
CA SER A 131 0.31 7.45 20.85
C SER A 131 0.85 6.67 19.66
N ALA A 132 1.39 5.48 19.93
CA ALA A 132 1.96 4.59 18.93
C ALA A 132 1.51 3.14 19.13
N ARG A 133 1.50 2.38 18.03
CA ARG A 133 1.16 0.95 18.02
C ARG A 133 2.04 0.21 17.02
N ILE A 134 2.54 -0.95 17.40
CA ILE A 134 3.20 -1.87 16.47
C ILE A 134 2.14 -2.75 15.82
N ARG A 135 2.04 -2.70 14.49
CA ARG A 135 1.15 -3.59 13.72
C ARG A 135 1.98 -4.65 13.02
N THR A 136 1.43 -5.84 12.90
CA THR A 136 1.98 -6.92 12.08
C THR A 136 0.92 -7.37 11.07
N TYR A 137 1.36 -7.68 9.87
CA TYR A 137 0.49 -8.15 8.79
C TYR A 137 1.06 -9.44 8.22
N LEU A 138 0.20 -10.45 8.11
CA LEU A 138 0.43 -11.65 7.32
C LEU A 138 -0.67 -11.69 6.26
N GLY A 139 -0.30 -11.87 5.00
CA GLY A 139 -1.27 -11.82 3.91
C GLY A 139 -0.85 -12.62 2.68
N LEU A 140 -1.77 -12.73 1.74
CA LEU A 140 -1.58 -13.35 0.44
C LEU A 140 -1.80 -12.29 -0.64
N GLY A 141 -1.04 -12.36 -1.72
CA GLY A 141 -1.23 -11.45 -2.84
C GLY A 141 -0.82 -12.03 -4.18
N TYR A 142 -1.12 -11.27 -5.23
CA TYR A 142 -0.90 -11.65 -6.61
C TYR A 142 -0.52 -10.42 -7.45
N ASN A 143 0.55 -10.51 -8.24
CA ASN A 143 0.95 -9.51 -9.22
C ASN A 143 0.35 -9.86 -10.59
N PHE A 144 -0.50 -8.98 -11.16
CA PHE A 144 -1.13 -9.17 -12.47
C PHE A 144 -0.19 -8.80 -13.62
#